data_AF-A0A848LR47-F1
#
_entry.id   AF-A0A848LR47-F1
#
_cell.length_a   1.000
_cell.length_b   1.000
_cell.length_c   1.000
_cell.angle_alpha   90.00
_cell.angle_beta   90.00
_cell.angle_gamma   90.00
#
_symmetry.space_group_name_H-M   'P 1'
#
loop_
_entity.id
_entity.type
_entity.pdbx_description
1 polymer ?
#
loop_
_entity_poly.entity_id
_entity_poly.type
_entity_poly.pdbx_seq_one_letter_code
_entity_poly.pdbx_strand_id
1 'polypeptide(L)'
;MKRHVMLWAVFGVLGFFGAGCGPAMDEPAPQAGDPTTEPRPADDVTSEEDGEVHQMARNCQSTCPGVRADGTSCSIVGFGSTTFLGGCKKACRFAREDAVSKQEAQGCTISSACSDVCS
;
A
#
# COMPACT_ATOMS: atom_id res chain seq x y z
N MET A 1 6.72 3.97 -46.01
CA MET A 1 6.97 3.79 -44.56
C MET A 1 5.68 3.40 -43.81
N LYS A 2 5.01 2.31 -44.21
CA LYS A 2 3.65 1.98 -43.69
C LYS A 2 3.42 0.47 -43.51
N ARG A 3 4.51 -0.32 -43.44
CA ARG A 3 4.48 -1.79 -43.35
C ARG A 3 5.17 -2.37 -42.11
N HIS A 4 5.80 -1.54 -41.28
CA HIS A 4 6.54 -2.01 -40.09
C HIS A 4 5.75 -1.91 -38.77
N VAL A 5 4.58 -1.27 -38.77
CA VAL A 5 3.78 -1.07 -37.54
C VAL A 5 2.84 -2.27 -37.25
N MET A 6 2.55 -3.11 -38.24
CA MET A 6 1.62 -4.23 -38.06
C MET A 6 2.25 -5.52 -37.51
N LEU A 7 3.57 -5.61 -37.39
CA LEU A 7 4.27 -6.86 -37.05
C LEU A 7 4.60 -7.02 -35.56
N TRP A 8 4.43 -5.98 -34.74
CA TRP A 8 4.71 -6.04 -33.30
C TRP A 8 3.50 -6.39 -32.42
N ALA A 9 2.29 -6.47 -32.99
CA ALA A 9 1.05 -6.72 -32.25
C ALA A 9 0.72 -8.22 -32.03
N VAL A 10 1.49 -9.15 -32.63
CA VAL A 10 1.15 -10.60 -32.60
C VAL A 10 2.05 -11.43 -31.67
N PHE A 11 3.21 -10.92 -31.22
CA PHE A 11 4.17 -11.70 -30.44
C PHE A 11 4.12 -11.50 -28.91
N GLY A 12 3.31 -10.58 -28.37
CA GLY A 12 3.27 -10.28 -26.93
C GLY A 12 2.29 -11.13 -26.08
N VAL A 13 1.43 -11.94 -26.71
CA VAL A 13 0.28 -12.59 -26.02
C VAL A 13 0.51 -14.09 -25.75
N LEU A 14 1.67 -14.65 -26.09
CA LEU A 14 1.90 -16.11 -26.08
C LEU A 14 3.23 -16.56 -25.44
N GLY A 15 3.70 -15.88 -24.40
CA GLY A 15 4.94 -16.30 -23.74
C GLY A 15 5.14 -15.75 -22.34
N PHE A 16 4.41 -16.31 -21.36
CA PHE A 16 4.97 -16.82 -20.07
C PHE A 16 3.82 -17.24 -19.11
N PHE A 17 2.99 -18.18 -19.58
CA PHE A 17 2.38 -19.16 -18.68
C PHE A 17 3.49 -20.18 -18.36
N GLY A 18 4.03 -20.18 -17.14
CA GLY A 18 5.04 -21.19 -16.78
C GLY A 18 5.94 -20.89 -15.59
N ALA A 19 5.37 -20.73 -14.40
CA ALA A 19 6.07 -21.06 -13.14
C ALA A 19 5.02 -21.63 -12.18
N GLY A 20 4.81 -22.94 -12.26
CA GLY A 20 3.92 -23.68 -11.38
C GLY A 20 4.45 -23.70 -9.95
N CYS A 21 3.61 -23.28 -9.00
CA CYS A 21 3.69 -23.76 -7.62
C CYS A 21 3.23 -25.23 -7.64
N GLY A 22 4.18 -26.16 -7.60
CA GLY A 22 3.88 -27.57 -7.38
C GLY A 22 3.41 -27.81 -5.94
N PRO A 23 2.48 -28.73 -5.70
CA PRO A 23 2.17 -29.18 -4.34
C PRO A 23 3.26 -30.18 -3.91
N ALA A 24 4.13 -29.78 -3.00
CA ALA A 24 4.93 -30.73 -2.24
C ALA A 24 4.16 -31.04 -0.94
N MET A 25 3.37 -32.11 -0.99
CA MET A 25 3.08 -32.91 0.19
C MET A 25 4.41 -33.48 0.70
N ASP A 26 4.71 -33.26 1.98
CA ASP A 26 5.51 -34.19 2.78
C ASP A 26 4.97 -34.12 4.22
N GLU A 27 4.11 -35.08 4.53
CA GLU A 27 3.74 -35.50 5.89
C GLU A 27 4.49 -36.82 6.13
N PRO A 28 5.35 -36.89 7.16
CA PRO A 28 5.10 -37.78 8.30
C PRO A 28 5.67 -37.17 9.62
N ALA A 29 5.31 -37.50 10.85
CA ALA A 29 4.47 -38.48 11.54
C ALA A 29 4.34 -37.98 13.01
N PRO A 30 3.38 -38.48 13.80
CA PRO A 30 3.05 -37.95 15.12
C PRO A 30 4.05 -38.39 16.19
N GLN A 31 4.38 -37.51 17.14
CA GLN A 31 4.91 -37.91 18.44
C GLN A 31 3.97 -37.42 19.54
N ALA A 32 3.35 -38.39 20.19
CA ALA A 32 2.54 -38.25 21.39
C ALA A 32 3.40 -38.52 22.63
N GLY A 33 3.03 -37.86 23.75
CA GLY A 33 3.52 -38.11 25.12
C GLY A 33 4.64 -37.16 25.56
N ASP A 34 4.58 -36.41 26.66
CA ASP A 34 3.82 -36.56 27.91
C ASP A 34 3.53 -35.20 28.60
N PRO A 35 2.51 -35.11 29.47
CA PRO A 35 2.09 -33.91 30.19
C PRO A 35 2.74 -33.84 31.59
N THR A 36 3.24 -32.68 32.06
CA THR A 36 3.46 -32.42 33.51
C THR A 36 3.72 -30.93 33.77
N THR A 37 2.75 -30.30 34.43
CA THR A 37 2.88 -29.30 35.51
C THR A 37 3.31 -27.86 35.20
N GLU A 38 2.32 -26.96 35.31
CA GLU A 38 2.43 -25.51 35.51
C GLU A 38 3.20 -25.17 36.81
N PRO A 39 3.86 -24.00 36.88
CA PRO A 39 3.22 -22.93 37.63
C PRO A 39 3.28 -21.57 36.92
N ARG A 40 2.12 -20.92 36.77
CA ARG A 40 1.99 -19.48 36.49
C ARG A 40 2.59 -18.67 37.63
N PRO A 41 3.48 -17.70 37.37
CA PRO A 41 3.51 -16.48 38.14
C PRO A 41 2.48 -15.50 37.57
N ALA A 42 1.85 -14.78 38.48
CA ALA A 42 0.68 -13.97 38.29
C ALA A 42 0.94 -12.71 37.44
N ASP A 43 -0.16 -12.16 36.95
CA ASP A 43 -0.33 -10.78 36.53
C ASP A 43 0.50 -9.79 37.38
N ASP A 44 1.50 -9.19 36.76
CA ASP A 44 1.97 -7.86 37.14
C ASP A 44 1.99 -7.00 35.87
N VAL A 45 1.00 -6.12 35.80
CA VAL A 45 0.95 -4.98 34.89
C VAL A 45 2.07 -4.04 35.33
N THR A 46 3.21 -4.12 34.67
CA THR A 46 4.10 -2.97 34.52
C THR A 46 3.98 -2.50 33.08
N SER A 47 3.09 -1.52 32.91
CA SER A 47 3.18 -0.50 31.88
C SER A 47 4.63 -0.01 31.72
N GLU A 48 4.98 0.40 30.50
CA GLU A 48 6.24 1.08 30.15
C GLU A 48 7.41 0.07 30.13
N GLU A 49 7.93 -0.41 29.00
CA GLU A 49 8.56 0.32 27.91
C GLU A 49 8.50 -0.53 26.62
N ASP A 50 7.46 -0.37 25.80
CA ASP A 50 7.57 -0.70 24.37
C ASP A 50 8.32 0.46 23.75
N GLY A 51 9.65 0.41 23.89
CA GLY A 51 10.60 1.45 23.52
C GLY A 51 10.47 1.78 22.05
N GLU A 52 9.58 2.74 21.79
CA GLU A 52 9.51 3.64 20.66
C GLU A 52 10.40 3.24 19.47
N VAL A 53 10.00 2.19 18.77
CA VAL A 53 10.35 2.04 17.37
C VAL A 53 9.41 2.96 16.56
N HIS A 54 9.25 4.23 16.97
CA HIS A 54 8.87 5.33 16.05
C HIS A 54 10.06 5.61 15.15
N GLN A 55 10.48 4.55 14.46
CA GLN A 55 11.46 4.60 13.43
C GLN A 55 10.75 5.23 12.21
N MET A 56 10.71 6.57 12.26
CA MET A 56 10.67 7.61 11.22
C MET A 56 9.80 7.37 9.96
N ALA A 57 8.76 6.54 10.04
CA ALA A 57 7.71 6.56 9.05
C ALA A 57 7.01 7.93 9.09
N ARG A 58 6.86 8.59 7.95
CA ARG A 58 6.10 9.83 7.81
C ARG A 58 4.81 9.55 7.08
N ASN A 59 3.74 10.11 7.59
CA ASN A 59 2.43 10.06 6.96
C ASN A 59 2.13 11.42 6.37
N CYS A 60 1.43 11.45 5.25
CA CYS A 60 0.94 12.67 4.68
C CYS A 60 -0.46 12.49 4.13
N GLN A 61 -1.28 13.50 4.37
CA GLN A 61 -2.59 13.66 3.79
C GLN A 61 -2.53 14.85 2.82
N SER A 62 -2.93 14.61 1.57
CA SER A 62 -3.03 15.64 0.54
C SER A 62 -4.49 15.86 0.20
N THR A 63 -4.97 17.10 0.38
CA THR A 63 -6.32 17.50 -0.04
C THR A 63 -6.21 18.34 -1.31
N CYS A 64 -6.76 17.81 -2.41
CA CYS A 64 -6.70 18.42 -3.73
C CYS A 64 -8.09 18.98 -4.10
N PRO A 65 -8.23 20.29 -4.31
CA PRO A 65 -9.47 20.86 -4.84
C PRO A 65 -9.61 20.56 -6.34
N GLY A 66 -10.83 20.27 -6.77
CA GLY A 66 -11.16 19.96 -8.14
C GLY A 66 -12.53 20.47 -8.56
N VAL A 67 -12.86 20.18 -9.81
CA VAL A 67 -14.16 20.49 -10.41
C VAL A 67 -14.72 19.24 -11.08
N ARG A 68 -16.03 19.05 -10.96
CA ARG A 68 -16.77 18.00 -11.67
C ARG A 68 -17.22 18.49 -13.05
N ALA A 69 -17.67 17.55 -13.88
CA ALA A 69 -18.18 17.86 -15.23
C ALA A 69 -19.43 18.77 -15.23
N ASP A 70 -20.18 18.79 -14.13
CA ASP A 70 -21.35 19.66 -13.93
C ASP A 70 -20.99 21.08 -13.42
N GLY A 71 -19.69 21.38 -13.25
CA GLY A 71 -19.19 22.66 -12.76
C GLY A 71 -19.19 22.81 -11.25
N THR A 72 -19.61 21.78 -10.49
CA THR A 72 -19.55 21.81 -9.02
C THR A 72 -18.12 21.60 -8.51
N SER A 73 -17.79 22.22 -7.38
CA SER A 73 -16.52 22.00 -6.71
C SER A 73 -16.51 20.64 -6.01
N CYS A 74 -15.34 20.01 -6.01
CA CYS A 74 -15.10 18.76 -5.32
C CYS A 74 -13.73 18.80 -4.66
N SER A 75 -13.52 17.93 -3.68
CA SER A 75 -12.24 17.80 -2.99
C SER A 75 -11.90 16.33 -2.87
N ILE A 76 -10.68 15.97 -3.29
CA ILE A 76 -10.18 14.61 -3.22
C ILE A 76 -9.09 14.57 -2.16
N VAL A 77 -9.22 13.61 -1.25
CA VAL A 77 -8.23 13.36 -0.23
C VAL A 77 -7.44 12.12 -0.61
N GLY A 78 -6.12 12.28 -0.68
CA GLY A 78 -5.20 11.19 -0.82
C GLY A 78 -4.29 11.01 0.38
N PHE A 79 -3.82 9.79 0.57
CA PHE A 79 -3.01 9.38 1.71
C PHE A 79 -1.72 8.73 1.23
N GLY A 80 -0.61 9.07 1.87
CA GLY A 80 0.68 8.50 1.57
C GLY A 80 1.47 8.29 2.84
N SER A 81 2.21 7.19 2.89
CA SER A 81 3.12 6.90 3.98
C SER A 81 4.48 6.49 3.44
N THR A 82 5.51 6.72 4.24
CA THR A 82 6.86 6.23 3.97
C THR A 82 7.27 5.22 5.02
N THR A 83 8.17 4.32 4.63
CA THR A 83 8.91 3.49 5.58
C THR A 83 10.03 4.31 6.24
N PHE A 84 10.66 3.74 7.29
CA PHE A 84 11.65 4.30 8.22
C PHE A 84 12.67 5.35 7.69
N LEU A 85 12.90 5.50 6.39
CA LEU A 85 13.85 6.48 5.85
C LEU A 85 13.22 7.50 4.89
N GLY A 86 11.90 7.56 4.77
CA GLY A 86 11.24 8.52 3.89
C GLY A 86 10.73 9.76 4.62
N GLY A 87 11.16 10.94 4.19
CA GLY A 87 10.66 12.21 4.73
C GLY A 87 9.27 12.60 4.22
N CYS A 88 8.68 13.63 4.84
CA CYS A 88 7.37 14.20 4.50
C CYS A 88 7.18 14.46 3.00
N LYS A 89 8.22 14.95 2.32
CA LYS A 89 8.17 15.23 0.88
C LYS A 89 7.78 13.98 0.06
N LYS A 90 8.31 12.81 0.44
CA LYS A 90 8.01 11.55 -0.26
C LYS A 90 6.62 11.02 0.13
N ALA A 91 6.24 11.12 1.40
CA ALA A 91 4.90 10.76 1.86
C ALA A 91 3.82 11.59 1.17
N CYS A 92 4.00 12.92 1.06
CA CYS A 92 3.05 13.81 0.40
C CYS A 92 2.99 13.60 -1.11
N ARG A 93 4.11 13.20 -1.73
CA ARG A 93 4.08 12.81 -3.15
C ARG A 93 3.16 11.59 -3.35
N PHE A 94 3.30 10.55 -2.53
CA PHE A 94 2.41 9.39 -2.59
C PHE A 94 0.96 9.76 -2.27
N ALA A 95 0.73 10.65 -1.31
CA ALA A 95 -0.61 11.14 -1.00
C ALA A 95 -1.25 11.87 -2.19
N ARG A 96 -0.48 12.65 -2.94
CA ARG A 96 -0.95 13.32 -4.16
C ARG A 96 -1.22 12.33 -5.29
N GLU A 97 -0.33 11.35 -5.49
CA GLU A 97 -0.54 10.28 -6.49
C GLU A 97 -1.80 9.48 -6.18
N ASP A 98 -2.06 9.17 -4.91
CA ASP A 98 -3.28 8.52 -4.44
C ASP A 98 -4.52 9.41 -4.71
N ALA A 99 -4.46 10.71 -4.42
CA ALA A 99 -5.56 11.64 -4.75
C ALA A 99 -5.85 11.69 -6.26
N VAL A 100 -4.80 11.73 -7.10
CA VAL A 100 -4.93 11.70 -8.57
C VAL A 100 -5.56 10.40 -9.03
N SER A 101 -5.19 9.25 -8.45
CA SER A 101 -5.78 7.95 -8.82
C SER A 101 -7.29 7.87 -8.51
N LYS A 102 -7.75 8.59 -7.48
CA LYS A 102 -9.15 8.63 -7.05
C LYS A 102 -10.01 9.60 -7.86
N GLN A 103 -9.40 10.45 -8.67
CA GLN A 103 -10.08 11.52 -9.39
C GLN A 103 -11.12 11.01 -10.39
N GLU A 104 -10.78 9.95 -11.12
CA GLU A 104 -11.69 9.32 -12.10
C GLU A 104 -12.85 8.62 -11.39
N ALA A 105 -12.55 7.88 -10.31
CA ALA A 105 -13.57 7.19 -9.52
C ALA A 105 -14.56 8.15 -8.85
N GLN A 106 -14.13 9.37 -8.53
CA GLN A 106 -14.95 10.41 -7.90
C GLN A 106 -15.57 11.40 -8.90
N GLY A 107 -15.31 11.23 -10.20
CA GLY A 107 -15.77 12.13 -11.27
C GLY A 107 -15.31 13.58 -11.07
N CYS A 108 -14.16 13.76 -10.43
CA CYS A 108 -13.62 15.05 -10.02
C CYS A 108 -12.26 15.26 -10.67
N THR A 109 -12.07 16.35 -11.41
CA THR A 109 -10.77 16.69 -12.01
C THR A 109 -10.05 17.67 -11.10
N ILE A 110 -8.85 17.32 -10.63
CA ILE A 110 -8.02 18.20 -9.82
C ILE A 110 -7.66 19.44 -10.64
N SER A 111 -8.01 20.63 -10.14
CA SER A 111 -7.89 21.89 -10.89
C SER A 111 -6.84 22.85 -10.31
N SER A 112 -6.38 22.60 -9.09
CA SER A 112 -5.52 23.52 -8.33
C SER A 112 -4.51 22.79 -7.46
N ALA A 113 -3.59 23.55 -6.84
CA ALA A 113 -2.56 23.00 -5.98
C ALA A 113 -3.16 22.32 -4.74
N CYS A 114 -2.67 21.13 -4.42
CA CYS A 114 -3.10 20.40 -3.23
C CYS A 114 -2.43 20.93 -1.96
N SER A 115 -3.21 20.93 -0.87
CA SER A 115 -2.73 21.24 0.48
C SER A 115 -2.28 19.95 1.16
N ASP A 116 -1.05 19.94 1.66
CA ASP A 116 -0.43 18.78 2.29
C ASP A 116 -0.32 18.98 3.81
N VAL A 117 -0.68 17.95 4.58
CA VAL A 117 -0.45 17.89 6.03
C VAL A 117 0.39 16.64 6.30
N CYS A 118 1.58 16.82 6.87
CA CYS A 118 2.49 15.72 7.22
C CYS A 118 2.54 15.50 8.74
N SER A 119 2.54 14.23 9.16
CA SER A 119 2.77 13.77 10.52
C SER A 119 3.95 12.80 10.59
#